data_AF-A0A9P8JIZ8-F1
#
_entry.id   AF-A0A9P8JIZ8-F1
#
_cell.length_a   1.000
_cell.length_b   1.000
_cell.length_c   1.000
_cell.angle_alpha   90.00
_cell.angle_beta   90.00
_cell.angle_gamma   90.00
#
_symmetry.space_group_name_H-M   'P 1'
#
loop_
_entity.id
_entity.type
_entity.pdbx_description
1 polymer ?
#
loop_
_entity_poly.entity_id
_entity_poly.type
_entity_poly.pdbx_seq_one_letter_code
_entity_poly.pdbx_strand_id
1 'polypeptide(L)'
;MSASFRPAAARSLFQQTSNAAVRPQFISRPAFAAIEQRRRMAAFNKIKVKNPVVELDGDEMTRIIWQDIKDKFIHPYLDIDLKYYDLGLPYRDETNDQVTVDAAEAIKKYSVGVKCATITPDEARVKEFNLKKMWLSPNGTIRNALGGTVFREPIVIPKIPRLVPGWKKPIIIGRHAFGDQYRAKDHVIKGEGTLKMV
;
A
#
# COMPACT_ATOMS: atom_id res chain seq x y z
N MET A 1 7.44 -54.33 15.32
CA MET A 1 6.10 -54.70 14.79
C MET A 1 5.61 -53.57 13.91
N SER A 2 5.83 -53.70 12.60
CA SER A 2 5.29 -52.81 11.57
C SER A 2 3.95 -53.36 11.10
N ALA A 3 2.97 -52.49 10.88
CA ALA A 3 1.70 -52.86 10.25
C ALA A 3 1.43 -51.89 9.10
N SER A 4 1.58 -52.45 7.89
CA SER A 4 1.24 -51.88 6.60
C SER A 4 -0.25 -52.04 6.34
N PHE A 5 -0.93 -50.97 5.90
CA PHE A 5 -2.31 -51.03 5.41
C PHE A 5 -2.33 -50.93 3.88
N ARG A 6 -2.88 -51.96 3.23
CA ARG A 6 -3.22 -51.99 1.81
C ARG A 6 -4.62 -51.40 1.58
N PRO A 7 -4.91 -50.74 0.44
CA PRO A 7 -6.25 -50.27 0.13
C PRO A 7 -7.06 -51.35 -0.60
N ALA A 8 -8.34 -51.45 -0.26
CA ALA A 8 -9.32 -52.30 -0.94
C ALA A 8 -9.98 -51.55 -2.11
N ALA A 9 -10.15 -52.26 -3.23
CA ALA A 9 -10.76 -51.79 -4.46
C ALA A 9 -12.28 -51.71 -4.36
N ALA A 10 -12.87 -50.64 -4.91
CA ALA A 10 -14.29 -50.57 -5.24
C ALA A 10 -14.45 -50.25 -6.73
N ARG A 11 -15.26 -51.08 -7.40
CA ARG A 11 -15.44 -51.15 -8.86
C ARG A 11 -16.29 -50.00 -9.42
N SER A 12 -15.77 -49.47 -10.53
CA SER A 12 -16.43 -48.90 -11.72
C SER A 12 -17.96 -49.02 -11.82
N LEU A 13 -18.61 -47.86 -11.85
CA LEU A 13 -19.94 -47.64 -12.41
C LEU A 13 -19.99 -46.18 -12.90
N PHE A 14 -19.47 -45.89 -14.10
CA PHE A 14 -19.92 -44.74 -14.88
C PHE A 14 -19.71 -44.99 -16.37
N GLN A 15 -20.84 -44.99 -17.07
CA GLN A 15 -21.00 -45.08 -18.52
C GLN A 15 -20.19 -44.02 -19.25
N GLN A 16 -19.59 -44.45 -20.36
CA GLN A 16 -19.09 -43.60 -21.44
C GLN A 16 -20.23 -42.71 -21.96
N THR A 17 -20.06 -41.39 -21.84
CA THR A 17 -20.62 -40.44 -22.79
C THR A 17 -19.49 -39.52 -23.24
N SER A 18 -19.22 -39.58 -24.53
CA SER A 18 -18.30 -38.70 -25.24
C SER A 18 -18.81 -37.26 -25.17
N ASN A 19 -18.08 -36.37 -24.51
CA ASN A 19 -18.30 -34.93 -24.63
C ASN A 19 -17.02 -34.26 -25.13
N ALA A 20 -17.16 -33.63 -26.29
CA ALA A 20 -16.14 -32.89 -27.00
C ALA A 20 -15.54 -31.77 -26.14
N ALA A 21 -14.24 -31.51 -26.32
CA ALA A 21 -13.51 -30.44 -25.68
C ALA A 21 -14.13 -29.07 -25.99
N VAL A 22 -14.75 -28.44 -25.00
CA VAL A 22 -15.19 -27.04 -25.08
C VAL A 22 -13.98 -26.15 -24.78
N ARG A 23 -13.40 -25.55 -25.83
CA ARG A 23 -12.44 -24.45 -25.69
C ARG A 23 -13.18 -23.22 -25.11
N PRO A 24 -12.60 -22.47 -24.16
CA PRO A 24 -13.20 -21.22 -23.72
C PRO A 24 -13.11 -20.21 -24.87
N GLN A 25 -14.26 -19.82 -25.43
CA GLN A 25 -14.33 -18.68 -26.33
C GLN A 25 -14.02 -17.42 -25.51
N PHE A 26 -12.87 -16.80 -25.79
CA PHE A 26 -12.62 -15.42 -25.42
C PHE A 26 -13.69 -14.55 -26.09
N ILE A 27 -14.69 -14.13 -25.32
CA ILE A 27 -15.62 -13.09 -25.74
C ILE A 27 -14.81 -11.79 -25.82
N SER A 28 -14.39 -11.42 -27.03
CA SER A 28 -13.84 -10.09 -27.28
C SER A 28 -14.95 -9.08 -26.95
N ARG A 29 -14.68 -8.17 -25.99
CA ARG A 29 -15.57 -7.01 -25.78
C ARG A 29 -15.71 -6.31 -27.13
N PRO A 30 -16.93 -6.06 -27.64
CA PRO A 30 -17.07 -5.42 -28.94
C PRO A 30 -16.44 -4.03 -28.86
N ALA A 31 -15.61 -3.68 -29.85
CA ALA A 31 -14.91 -2.40 -29.93
C ALA A 31 -15.86 -1.19 -29.76
N PHE A 32 -17.15 -1.37 -30.10
CA PHE A 32 -18.23 -0.41 -29.87
C PHE A 32 -18.38 0.04 -28.41
N ALA A 33 -18.30 -0.88 -27.42
CA ALA A 33 -18.44 -0.52 -26.02
C ALA A 33 -17.28 0.36 -25.52
N ALA A 34 -16.06 0.11 -26.02
CA ALA A 34 -14.89 0.92 -25.72
C ALA A 34 -14.96 2.32 -26.39
N ILE A 35 -15.53 2.40 -27.59
CA ILE A 35 -15.73 3.67 -28.33
C ILE A 35 -16.81 4.53 -27.65
N GLU A 36 -17.94 3.95 -27.21
CA GLU A 36 -18.95 4.69 -26.46
C GLU A 36 -18.45 5.15 -25.09
N GLN A 37 -17.68 4.32 -24.39
CA GLN A 37 -17.09 4.68 -23.10
C GLN A 37 -16.08 5.84 -23.25
N ARG A 38 -15.28 5.84 -24.33
CA ARG A 38 -14.40 6.96 -24.69
C ARG A 38 -15.17 8.23 -25.09
N ARG A 39 -16.29 8.12 -25.82
CA ARG A 39 -17.16 9.26 -26.17
C ARG A 39 -17.88 9.86 -24.96
N ARG A 40 -18.37 9.04 -24.02
CA ARG A 40 -18.96 9.51 -22.75
C ARG A 40 -17.95 10.22 -21.86
N MET A 41 -16.71 9.71 -21.81
CA MET A 41 -15.58 10.37 -21.14
C MET A 41 -15.25 11.74 -21.74
N ALA A 42 -15.32 11.88 -23.07
CA ALA A 42 -15.10 13.17 -23.74
C ALA A 42 -16.20 14.21 -23.47
N ALA A 43 -17.41 13.76 -23.09
CA ALA A 43 -18.52 14.63 -22.68
C ALA A 43 -18.58 14.86 -21.16
N PHE A 44 -17.76 14.16 -20.37
CA PHE A 44 -17.74 14.31 -18.92
C PHE A 44 -16.77 15.44 -18.54
N ASN A 45 -17.33 16.56 -18.10
CA ASN A 45 -16.52 17.61 -17.47
C ASN A 45 -15.99 17.08 -16.13
N LYS A 46 -14.67 16.92 -16.05
CA LYS A 46 -14.00 16.52 -14.80
C LYS A 46 -14.35 17.48 -13.68
N ILE A 47 -14.47 16.95 -12.47
CA ILE A 47 -14.69 17.74 -11.26
C ILE A 47 -13.44 18.58 -11.02
N LYS A 48 -13.60 19.90 -11.02
CA LYS A 48 -12.51 20.85 -10.75
C LYS A 48 -12.19 20.86 -9.27
N VAL A 49 -10.96 20.50 -8.92
CA VAL A 49 -10.47 20.57 -7.54
C VAL A 49 -9.70 21.88 -7.36
N LYS A 50 -10.17 22.74 -6.44
CA LYS A 50 -9.65 24.11 -6.28
C LYS A 50 -8.22 24.16 -5.77
N ASN A 51 -7.90 23.35 -4.76
CA ASN A 51 -6.61 23.37 -4.09
C ASN A 51 -5.81 22.11 -4.44
N PRO A 52 -4.47 22.19 -4.52
CA PRO A 52 -3.64 21.04 -4.80
C PRO A 52 -3.63 20.05 -3.64
N VAL A 53 -3.29 18.80 -3.95
CA VAL A 53 -3.04 17.73 -2.98
C VAL A 53 -1.61 17.24 -3.15
N VAL A 54 -0.92 16.99 -2.04
CA VAL A 54 0.44 16.42 -2.08
C VAL A 54 0.33 14.92 -2.29
N GLU A 55 0.98 14.41 -3.33
CA GLU A 55 1.06 12.99 -3.64
C GLU A 55 2.42 12.46 -3.26
N LEU A 56 2.45 11.44 -2.40
CA LEU A 56 3.67 10.77 -1.96
C LEU A 56 3.65 9.34 -2.52
N ASP A 57 4.42 9.07 -3.58
CA ASP A 57 4.51 7.73 -4.16
C ASP A 57 5.32 6.78 -3.27
N GLY A 58 5.32 5.49 -3.60
CA GLY A 58 5.84 4.44 -2.72
C GLY A 58 6.53 3.31 -3.45
N ASP A 59 6.50 2.13 -2.83
CA ASP A 59 7.31 0.97 -3.21
C ASP A 59 6.47 -0.27 -3.55
N GLU A 60 7.14 -1.27 -4.14
CA GLU A 60 6.65 -2.64 -4.39
C GLU A 60 5.24 -2.70 -5.02
N MET A 61 4.41 -3.63 -4.57
CA MET A 61 3.05 -3.84 -5.09
C MET A 61 2.16 -2.61 -4.89
N THR A 62 2.38 -1.85 -3.82
CA THR A 62 1.58 -0.65 -3.55
C THR A 62 1.83 0.43 -4.58
N ARG A 63 3.05 0.58 -5.11
CA ARG A 63 3.35 1.53 -6.20
C ARG A 63 2.57 1.21 -7.48
N ILE A 64 2.49 -0.08 -7.83
CA ILE A 64 1.74 -0.53 -9.02
C ILE A 64 0.24 -0.25 -8.84
N ILE A 65 -0.32 -0.63 -7.68
CA ILE A 65 -1.72 -0.38 -7.35
C ILE A 65 -2.01 1.14 -7.30
N TRP A 66 -1.08 1.94 -6.79
CA TRP A 66 -1.19 3.39 -6.72
C TRP A 66 -1.36 4.03 -8.09
N GLN A 67 -0.54 3.63 -9.05
CA GLN A 67 -0.65 4.08 -10.43
C GLN A 67 -2.00 3.68 -11.04
N ASP A 68 -2.41 2.43 -10.84
CA ASP A 68 -3.70 1.90 -11.30
C ASP A 68 -4.90 2.68 -10.73
N ILE A 69 -4.83 3.06 -9.44
CA ILE A 69 -5.85 3.88 -8.79
C ILE A 69 -5.94 5.25 -9.45
N LYS A 70 -4.80 5.91 -9.67
CA LYS A 70 -4.76 7.22 -10.29
C LYS A 70 -5.35 7.19 -11.70
N ASP A 71 -4.92 6.25 -12.52
CA ASP A 71 -5.30 6.17 -13.93
C ASP A 71 -6.76 5.76 -14.14
N LYS A 72 -7.31 4.89 -13.29
CA LYS A 72 -8.66 4.34 -13.46
C LYS A 72 -9.72 5.09 -12.65
N PHE A 73 -9.35 5.64 -11.49
CA PHE A 73 -10.32 6.15 -10.52
C PHE A 73 -10.13 7.62 -10.13
N ILE A 74 -9.00 8.25 -10.46
CA ILE A 74 -8.75 9.67 -10.12
C ILE A 74 -8.73 10.54 -11.38
N HIS A 75 -7.71 10.41 -12.23
CA HIS A 75 -7.51 11.26 -13.41
C HIS A 75 -8.66 11.27 -14.43
N PRO A 76 -9.44 10.18 -14.61
CA PRO A 76 -10.61 10.22 -15.49
C PRO A 76 -11.70 11.17 -15.00
N TYR A 77 -11.81 11.37 -13.68
CA TYR A 77 -12.96 12.06 -13.07
C TYR A 77 -12.61 13.41 -12.44
N LEU A 78 -11.36 13.61 -12.01
CA LEU A 78 -10.90 14.81 -11.33
C LEU A 78 -9.89 15.58 -12.19
N ASP A 79 -10.10 16.90 -12.29
CA ASP A 79 -9.06 17.84 -12.69
C ASP A 79 -8.44 18.41 -11.41
N ILE A 80 -7.31 17.83 -11.03
CA ILE A 80 -6.65 18.02 -9.75
C ILE A 80 -5.15 18.25 -9.95
N ASP A 81 -4.63 19.27 -9.27
CA ASP A 81 -3.20 19.55 -9.20
C ASP A 81 -2.55 18.68 -8.11
N LEU A 82 -1.78 17.68 -8.52
CA LEU A 82 -1.03 16.82 -7.61
C LEU A 82 0.42 17.30 -7.50
N LYS A 83 0.83 17.68 -6.29
CA LYS A 83 2.23 17.99 -5.97
C LYS A 83 2.95 16.68 -5.69
N TYR A 84 3.59 16.14 -6.71
CA TYR A 84 4.19 14.82 -6.70
C TYR A 84 5.56 14.78 -6.01
N TYR A 85 5.75 13.82 -5.12
CA TYR A 85 7.01 13.48 -4.46
C TYR A 85 7.20 11.96 -4.50
N ASP A 86 8.30 11.51 -5.09
CA ASP A 86 8.61 10.07 -5.15
C ASP A 86 9.28 9.64 -3.84
N LEU A 87 8.58 8.90 -2.97
CA LEU A 87 9.20 8.33 -1.76
C LEU A 87 9.63 6.88 -1.96
N GLY A 88 9.70 6.42 -3.21
CA GLY A 88 10.32 5.14 -3.55
C GLY A 88 11.75 5.07 -3.01
N LEU A 89 12.11 3.92 -2.47
CA LEU A 89 13.40 3.70 -1.81
C LEU A 89 14.61 4.09 -2.68
N PRO A 90 14.66 3.81 -4.00
CA PRO A 90 15.77 4.26 -4.85
C PRO A 90 15.92 5.79 -4.89
N TYR A 91 14.81 6.53 -5.04
CA TYR A 91 14.87 7.99 -5.13
C TYR A 91 15.14 8.65 -3.78
N ARG A 92 14.67 8.04 -2.69
CA ARG A 92 15.09 8.45 -1.34
C ARG A 92 16.58 8.25 -1.15
N ASP A 93 17.15 7.12 -1.57
CA ASP A 93 18.59 6.90 -1.47
C ASP A 93 19.38 7.92 -2.33
N GLU A 94 18.94 8.16 -3.57
CA GLU A 94 19.52 9.15 -4.48
C GLU A 94 19.59 10.54 -3.84
N THR A 95 18.47 11.02 -3.29
CA THR A 95 18.31 12.35 -2.70
C THR A 95 18.79 12.47 -1.25
N ASN A 96 19.43 11.43 -0.72
CA ASN A 96 19.81 11.34 0.69
C ASN A 96 18.64 11.56 1.67
N ASP A 97 17.47 11.07 1.29
CA ASP A 97 16.17 11.16 1.97
C ASP A 97 15.61 12.60 2.10
N GLN A 98 16.17 13.56 1.36
CA GLN A 98 15.67 14.94 1.34
C GLN A 98 14.24 15.02 0.78
N VAL A 99 13.90 14.20 -0.22
CA VAL A 99 12.55 14.16 -0.79
C VAL A 99 11.46 13.87 0.25
N THR A 100 11.77 13.09 1.28
CA THR A 100 10.85 12.78 2.39
C THR A 100 10.55 14.02 3.23
N VAL A 101 11.56 14.86 3.48
CA VAL A 101 11.43 16.12 4.22
C VAL A 101 10.67 17.14 3.36
N ASP A 102 11.01 17.26 2.09
CA ASP A 102 10.36 18.18 1.16
C ASP A 102 8.87 17.86 1.01
N ALA A 103 8.51 16.57 0.95
CA ALA A 103 7.12 16.14 0.94
C ALA A 103 6.38 16.52 2.22
N ALA A 104 7.02 16.44 3.39
CA ALA A 104 6.41 16.85 4.65
C ALA A 104 6.16 18.36 4.70
N GLU A 105 7.10 19.18 4.23
CA GLU A 105 6.94 20.64 4.14
C GLU A 105 5.87 21.02 3.11
N ALA A 106 5.76 20.28 2.00
CA ALA A 106 4.68 20.46 1.04
C ALA A 106 3.31 20.16 1.67
N ILE A 107 3.20 19.12 2.50
CA ILE A 107 1.95 18.82 3.22
C ILE A 107 1.59 19.98 4.16
N LYS A 108 2.55 20.55 4.89
CA LYS A 108 2.28 21.74 5.72
C LYS A 108 1.76 22.91 4.88
N LYS A 109 2.35 23.13 3.70
CA LYS A 109 1.96 24.21 2.79
C LYS A 109 0.57 24.02 2.19
N TYR A 110 0.24 22.81 1.75
CA TYR A 110 -1.00 22.51 1.00
C TYR A 110 -2.07 21.80 1.84
N SER A 111 -1.81 21.57 3.13
CA SER A 111 -2.69 20.97 4.14
C SER A 111 -3.06 19.49 3.95
N VAL A 112 -3.14 19.00 2.71
CA VAL A 112 -3.60 17.63 2.41
C VAL A 112 -2.52 16.83 1.70
N GLY A 113 -2.21 15.65 2.24
CA GLY A 113 -1.31 14.68 1.63
C GLY A 113 -1.96 13.31 1.51
N VAL A 114 -1.70 12.62 0.41
CA VAL A 114 -2.07 11.22 0.18
C VAL A 114 -0.81 10.42 -0.10
N LYS A 115 -0.63 9.31 0.62
CA LYS A 115 0.64 8.59 0.66
C LYS A 115 0.49 7.11 0.35
N CYS A 116 1.31 6.63 -0.57
CA CYS A 116 1.54 5.22 -0.86
C CYS A 116 2.47 4.57 0.20
N ALA A 117 2.38 3.26 0.39
CA ALA A 117 3.24 2.55 1.35
C ALA A 117 4.69 2.53 0.84
N THR A 118 5.65 2.65 1.77
CA THR A 118 7.08 2.80 1.48
C THR A 118 7.89 1.82 2.33
N ILE A 119 8.96 1.28 1.78
CA ILE A 119 9.91 0.42 2.48
C ILE A 119 10.60 1.23 3.60
N THR A 120 10.72 0.64 4.78
CA THR A 120 11.69 1.10 5.78
C THR A 120 12.83 0.08 5.77
N PRO A 121 14.04 0.45 5.27
CA PRO A 121 15.08 -0.54 5.01
C PRO A 121 15.66 -1.10 6.31
N ASP A 122 15.90 -2.41 6.32
CA ASP A 122 16.72 -3.13 7.30
C ASP A 122 18.06 -3.56 6.65
N GLU A 123 18.89 -4.34 7.35
CA GLU A 123 20.17 -4.80 6.81
C GLU A 123 20.03 -5.63 5.52
N ALA A 124 18.92 -6.36 5.36
CA ALA A 124 18.66 -7.13 4.16
C ALA A 124 18.32 -6.21 2.99
N ARG A 125 17.45 -5.22 3.19
CA ARG A 125 17.09 -4.24 2.16
C ARG A 125 18.25 -3.32 1.78
N VAL A 126 19.15 -2.99 2.71
CA VAL A 126 20.39 -2.27 2.39
C VAL A 126 21.23 -3.05 1.36
N LYS A 127 21.35 -4.36 1.51
CA LYS A 127 22.08 -5.22 0.56
C LYS A 127 21.33 -5.41 -0.75
N GLU A 128 20.02 -5.65 -0.68
CA GLU A 128 19.18 -5.88 -1.86
C GLU A 128 19.16 -4.68 -2.81
N PHE A 129 19.05 -3.47 -2.26
CA PHE A 129 18.96 -2.23 -3.03
C PHE A 129 20.30 -1.48 -3.15
N ASN A 130 21.38 -2.01 -2.57
CA ASN A 130 22.70 -1.38 -2.52
C ASN A 130 22.65 0.08 -2.01
N LEU A 131 21.98 0.27 -0.87
CA LEU A 131 21.72 1.61 -0.30
C LEU A 131 22.99 2.22 0.30
N LYS A 132 23.10 3.56 0.24
CA LYS A 132 24.17 4.32 0.90
C LYS A 132 24.19 4.10 2.42
N LYS A 133 23.00 4.00 3.03
CA LYS A 133 22.81 3.69 4.45
C LYS A 133 21.40 3.19 4.73
N MET A 134 21.19 2.74 5.97
CA MET A 134 19.86 2.41 6.49
C MET A 134 19.08 3.71 6.77
N TRP A 135 18.22 4.10 5.82
CA TRP A 135 17.37 5.28 5.96
C TRP A 135 16.26 5.11 7.00
N LEU A 136 15.87 6.20 7.65
CA LEU A 136 14.76 6.20 8.60
C LEU A 136 13.42 5.96 7.88
N SER A 137 12.39 5.59 8.66
CA SER A 137 11.06 5.39 8.09
C SER A 137 10.47 6.72 7.60
N PRO A 138 10.03 6.82 6.33
CA PRO A 138 9.38 8.03 5.83
C PRO A 138 8.17 8.45 6.65
N ASN A 139 7.41 7.46 7.14
CA ASN A 139 6.26 7.72 8.00
C ASN A 139 6.65 8.40 9.32
N GLY A 140 7.80 8.03 9.90
CA GLY A 140 8.32 8.64 11.11
C GLY A 140 8.75 10.08 10.86
N THR A 141 9.52 10.31 9.79
CA THR A 141 9.97 11.65 9.37
C THR A 141 8.79 12.60 9.15
N ILE A 142 7.78 12.17 8.37
CA ILE A 142 6.60 13.00 8.08
C ILE A 142 5.78 13.28 9.36
N ARG A 143 5.54 12.27 10.20
CA ARG A 143 4.80 12.46 11.46
C ARG A 143 5.51 13.42 12.42
N ASN A 144 6.82 13.32 12.53
CA ASN A 144 7.62 14.21 13.37
C ASN A 144 7.57 15.65 12.84
N ALA A 145 7.56 15.83 11.53
CA ALA A 145 7.46 17.15 10.91
C ALA A 145 6.06 17.79 11.09
N LEU A 146 4.99 17.02 10.89
CA LEU A 146 3.61 17.51 10.94
C LEU A 146 3.04 17.61 12.37
N GLY A 147 3.48 16.72 13.27
CA GLY A 147 2.80 16.49 14.55
C GLY A 147 1.42 15.85 14.37
N GLY A 148 0.78 15.53 15.50
CA GLY A 148 -0.62 15.09 15.54
C GLY A 148 -0.84 13.63 15.94
N THR A 149 -2.06 13.15 15.67
CA THR A 149 -2.56 11.82 16.05
C THR A 149 -2.92 11.04 14.80
N VAL A 150 -2.52 9.76 14.75
CA VAL A 150 -2.91 8.86 13.66
C VAL A 150 -4.18 8.13 14.06
N PHE A 151 -5.25 8.34 13.32
CA PHE A 151 -6.49 7.57 13.48
C PHE A 151 -6.49 6.38 12.53
N ARG A 152 -6.87 5.20 13.04
CA ARG A 152 -7.07 3.98 12.25
C ARG A 152 -8.51 3.54 12.40
N GLU A 153 -9.19 3.40 11.27
CA GLU A 153 -10.59 2.98 11.19
C GLU A 153 -10.73 1.79 10.22
N PRO A 154 -11.51 0.76 10.56
CA PRO A 154 -11.81 -0.33 9.65
C PRO A 154 -12.87 0.07 8.60
N ILE A 155 -12.67 -0.34 7.35
CA ILE A 155 -13.73 -0.30 6.32
C ILE A 155 -14.64 -1.52 6.53
N VAL A 156 -15.86 -1.30 7.00
CA VAL A 156 -16.82 -2.38 7.30
C VAL A 156 -17.60 -2.76 6.04
N ILE A 157 -17.46 -4.02 5.61
CA ILE A 157 -18.21 -4.60 4.50
C ILE A 157 -19.17 -5.65 5.06
N PRO A 158 -20.50 -5.49 4.93
CA PRO A 158 -21.47 -6.38 5.57
C PRO A 158 -21.30 -7.88 5.25
N LYS A 159 -20.79 -8.20 4.05
CA LYS A 159 -20.56 -9.58 3.60
C LYS A 159 -19.26 -10.21 4.12
N ILE A 160 -18.37 -9.42 4.73
CA ILE A 160 -17.10 -9.92 5.27
C ILE A 160 -17.28 -10.11 6.78
N PRO A 161 -17.28 -11.36 7.29
CA PRO A 161 -17.44 -11.61 8.72
C PRO A 161 -16.24 -11.08 9.51
N ARG A 162 -16.51 -10.62 10.74
CA ARG A 162 -15.49 -10.11 11.66
C ARG A 162 -14.99 -11.24 12.56
N LEU A 163 -13.70 -11.21 12.89
CA LEU A 163 -13.09 -12.17 13.82
C LEU A 163 -13.74 -12.14 15.20
N VAL A 164 -14.13 -10.94 15.66
CA VAL A 164 -14.91 -10.75 16.90
C VAL A 164 -16.36 -10.44 16.51
N PRO A 165 -17.29 -11.43 16.58
CA PRO A 165 -18.64 -11.27 16.04
C PRO A 165 -19.50 -10.22 16.78
N GLY A 166 -19.13 -9.92 18.03
CA GLY A 166 -19.79 -8.93 18.88
C GLY A 166 -19.52 -7.47 18.48
N TRP A 167 -18.45 -7.20 17.71
CA TRP A 167 -18.15 -5.85 17.25
C TRP A 167 -19.11 -5.42 16.15
N LYS A 168 -20.23 -4.82 16.52
CA LYS A 168 -21.25 -4.38 15.55
C LYS A 168 -20.90 -3.04 14.88
N LYS A 169 -20.23 -2.15 15.60
CA LYS A 169 -19.79 -0.82 15.15
C LYS A 169 -18.27 -0.77 14.96
N PRO A 170 -17.75 0.13 14.11
CA PRO A 170 -16.31 0.38 14.00
C PRO A 170 -15.70 0.80 15.34
N ILE A 171 -14.45 0.42 15.55
CA ILE A 171 -13.62 0.90 16.66
C ILE A 171 -12.48 1.69 16.02
N ILE A 172 -12.34 2.95 16.43
CA ILE A 172 -11.32 3.86 15.91
C ILE A 172 -10.20 3.95 16.93
N ILE A 173 -8.97 3.71 16.48
CA ILE A 173 -7.79 3.83 17.34
C ILE A 173 -7.10 5.16 17.05
N GLY A 174 -7.11 6.06 18.02
CA GLY A 174 -6.29 7.26 18.03
C GLY A 174 -4.92 6.95 18.62
N ARG A 175 -3.89 6.93 17.78
CA ARG A 175 -2.52 6.65 18.20
C ARG A 175 -1.71 7.95 18.30
N HIS A 176 -1.11 8.19 19.46
CA HIS A 176 -0.09 9.22 19.63
C HIS A 176 1.10 8.92 18.71
N ALA A 177 1.41 9.84 17.80
CA ALA A 177 2.33 9.60 16.69
C ALA A 177 3.69 10.27 16.89
N PHE A 178 4.05 10.63 18.14
CA PHE A 178 5.25 11.38 18.48
C PHE A 178 6.00 10.74 19.67
N GLY A 179 7.33 10.66 19.57
CA GLY A 179 8.20 10.21 20.67
C GLY A 179 8.37 8.70 20.79
N ASP A 180 8.59 8.25 22.02
CA ASP A 180 8.78 6.85 22.43
C ASP A 180 9.83 6.10 21.59
N GLN A 181 9.57 4.83 21.23
CA GLN A 181 10.51 4.04 20.43
C GLN A 181 10.82 4.65 19.06
N TYR A 182 9.96 5.53 18.54
CA TYR A 182 10.15 6.17 17.23
C TYR A 182 11.16 7.34 17.26
N ARG A 183 11.59 7.77 18.45
CA ARG A 183 12.67 8.75 18.64
C ARG A 183 13.74 8.27 19.63
N ALA A 184 13.76 6.97 19.94
CA ALA A 184 14.77 6.38 20.81
C ALA A 184 16.14 6.40 20.12
N LYS A 185 17.20 6.39 20.95
CA LYS A 185 18.56 6.08 20.53
C LYS A 185 18.91 4.69 21.06
N ASP A 186 19.23 3.80 20.16
CA ASP A 186 19.63 2.43 20.44
C ASP A 186 21.14 2.27 20.27
N HIS A 187 21.74 1.42 21.12
CA HIS A 187 23.15 1.12 21.06
C HIS A 187 23.41 -0.30 21.52
N VAL A 188 24.21 -1.04 20.76
CA VAL A 188 24.64 -2.40 21.12
C VAL A 188 25.93 -2.31 21.94
N ILE A 189 25.85 -2.68 23.21
CA ILE A 189 27.02 -2.74 24.10
C ILE A 189 27.73 -4.09 23.91
N LYS A 190 28.97 -4.06 23.42
CA LYS A 190 29.74 -5.28 23.04
C LYS A 190 30.62 -5.85 24.17
N GLY A 191 30.66 -5.22 25.33
CA GLY A 191 31.50 -5.62 26.46
C GLY A 191 30.91 -5.18 27.79
N GLU A 192 31.58 -5.50 28.89
CA GLU A 192 31.13 -5.13 30.23
C GLU A 192 31.22 -3.61 30.45
N GLY A 193 30.28 -3.06 31.22
CA GLY A 193 30.25 -1.63 31.52
C GLY A 193 29.05 -1.20 32.35
N THR A 194 29.03 0.07 32.75
CA THR A 194 27.89 0.67 33.48
C THR A 194 27.15 1.65 32.57
N LEU A 195 25.87 1.39 32.31
CA LEU A 195 24.97 2.30 31.60
C LEU A 195 24.29 3.23 32.62
N LYS A 196 24.35 4.54 32.39
CA LYS A 196 23.64 5.55 33.21
C LYS A 196 22.93 6.55 32.29
N MET A 197 21.78 7.05 32.74
CA MET A 197 21.22 8.27 32.18
C MET A 197 21.88 9.46 32.88
N VAL A 198 22.42 10.39 32.09
CA VAL A 198 22.97 11.67 32.58
C VAL A 198 22.02 12.80 32.22
#